data_AF-A0A2N2XU62-F1
#
_entry.id   AF-A0A2N2XU62-F1
#
_cell.length_a   1.000
_cell.length_b   1.000
_cell.length_c   1.000
_cell.angle_alpha   90.00
_cell.angle_beta   90.00
_cell.angle_gamma   90.00
#
_symmetry.space_group_name_H-M   'P 1'
#
loop_
_entity.id
_entity.type
_entity.pdbx_description
1 polymer ?
#
loop_
_entity_poly.entity_id
_entity_poly.type
_entity_poly.pdbx_seq_one_letter_code
_entity_poly.pdbx_strand_id
1 'polypeptide(L)' 'MEITFYDITVYLGILGLLMMIFSFLTGMRIWKSKKRMIYHKRIGIVGFIAAMIHGFTMLYYFFFS' A
#
# COMPACT_ATOMS: atom_id res chain seq x y z
N MET A 1 7.54 -7.04 -23.27
CA MET A 1 7.15 -7.68 -22.00
C MET A 1 5.66 -7.49 -21.87
N GLU A 2 4.88 -8.57 -21.89
CA GLU A 2 3.47 -8.51 -21.54
C GLU A 2 3.36 -8.35 -20.02
N ILE A 3 2.60 -7.35 -19.57
CA ILE A 3 2.35 -7.12 -18.15
C ILE A 3 1.28 -8.12 -17.73
N THR A 4 1.60 -8.99 -16.79
CA THR A 4 0.65 -9.98 -16.25
C THR A 4 -0.12 -9.41 -15.06
N PHE A 5 -1.21 -10.08 -14.68
CA PHE A 5 -1.96 -9.74 -13.47
C PHE A 5 -1.09 -9.90 -12.19
N TYR A 6 -0.14 -10.84 -12.22
CA TYR A 6 0.85 -11.02 -11.16
C TYR A 6 1.75 -9.77 -11.03
N ASP A 7 2.25 -9.23 -12.14
CA ASP A 7 3.10 -8.03 -12.11
C ASP A 7 2.34 -6.82 -11.57
N ILE A 8 1.08 -6.64 -11.98
CA ILE A 8 0.21 -5.56 -11.50
C ILE A 8 0.02 -5.67 -9.98
N THR A 9 -0.25 -6.87 -9.46
CA THR A 9 -0.46 -7.08 -8.03
C THR A 9 0.82 -6.87 -7.23
N VAL A 10 1.99 -7.22 -7.76
CA VAL A 10 3.30 -6.88 -7.16
C VAL A 10 3.50 -5.36 -7.09
N TYR A 11 3.25 -4.62 -8.18
CA TYR A 11 3.35 -3.16 -8.17
C TYR A 11 2.36 -2.52 -7.18
N LEU A 12 1.16 -3.08 -7.05
CA LEU A 12 0.16 -2.65 -6.07
C LEU A 12 0.67 -2.82 -4.63
N GLY A 13 1.39 -3.91 -4.35
CA GLY A 13 2.03 -4.16 -3.06
C GLY A 13 3.11 -3.13 -2.73
N ILE A 14 4.01 -2.84 -3.69
CA ILE A 14 5.05 -1.81 -3.53
C ILE A 14 4.43 -0.44 -3.27
N LEU A 15 3.40 -0.07 -4.05
CA LEU A 15 2.71 1.20 -3.88
C LEU A 15 2.00 1.27 -2.51
N GLY A 16 1.34 0.20 -2.09
CA GLY A 16 0.70 0.08 -0.78
C GLY A 16 1.69 0.27 0.38
N LEU A 17 2.87 -0.37 0.28
CA LEU A 17 3.95 -0.23 1.26
C LEU A 17 4.44 1.22 1.36
N LEU A 18 4.71 1.87 0.22
CA LEU A 18 5.17 3.26 0.19
C LEU A 18 4.13 4.21 0.83
N MET A 19 2.85 4.00 0.53
CA MET A 19 1.76 4.77 1.14
C MET A 19 1.67 4.52 2.64
N MET A 20 1.82 3.28 3.11
CA MET A 20 1.83 2.97 4.54
C MET A 20 3.04 3.58 5.25
N ILE A 21 4.24 3.56 4.67
CA ILE A 21 5.44 4.22 5.24
C ILE A 21 5.21 5.72 5.35
N PHE A 22 4.73 6.37 4.28
CA PHE A 22 4.44 7.80 4.29
C PHE A 22 3.38 8.14 5.34
N SER A 23 2.33 7.33 5.43
CA SER A 23 1.34 7.43 6.50
C SER A 23 2.01 7.31 7.86
N PHE A 24 2.76 6.25 8.14
CA PHE A 24 3.43 6.03 9.41
C PHE A 24 4.31 7.21 9.84
N LEU A 25 5.16 7.72 8.94
CA LEU A 25 6.04 8.87 9.19
C LEU A 25 5.25 10.16 9.49
N THR A 26 4.12 10.38 8.81
CA THR A 26 3.23 11.51 9.09
C THR A 26 2.49 11.36 10.41
N GLY A 27 2.13 10.12 10.81
CA GLY A 27 1.51 9.79 12.10
C GLY A 27 2.46 9.99 13.29
N MET A 28 3.73 9.61 13.14
CA MET A 28 4.79 9.81 14.12
C MET A 28 5.19 11.28 14.31
N ARG A 29 4.60 12.21 13.54
CA ARG A 29 4.93 13.64 13.55
C ARG A 29 6.40 13.95 13.25
N ILE A 30 7.13 13.03 12.61
CA ILE A 30 8.50 13.26 12.11
C ILE A 30 8.46 14.41 11.11
N TRP A 31 7.43 14.46 10.27
CA TRP A 31 7.17 15.56 9.35
C TRP A 31 5.94 16.37 9.79
N LYS A 32 6.16 17.47 10.53
CA LYS A 32 5.08 18.32 11.05
C LYS A 32 4.47 19.22 9.97
N SER A 33 3.32 18.85 9.44
CA SER A 33 2.44 19.77 8.69
C SER A 33 0.97 19.49 9.03
N LYS A 34 0.27 20.49 9.59
CA LYS A 34 -1.15 20.38 9.98
C LYS A 34 -2.06 19.89 8.84
N LYS A 35 -1.80 20.33 7.60
CA LYS A 35 -2.56 19.91 6.42
C LYS A 35 -2.33 18.43 6.08
N ARG A 36 -1.10 17.93 6.24
CA ARG A 36 -0.74 16.53 5.92
C ARG A 36 -1.34 15.51 6.88
N MET A 37 -1.59 15.90 8.13
CA MET A 37 -2.20 15.02 9.14
C MET A 37 -3.65 14.66 8.82
N ILE A 38 -4.36 15.48 8.04
CA ILE A 38 -5.70 15.16 7.53
C ILE A 38 -5.63 14.05 6.47
N TYR A 39 -4.61 14.12 5.60
CA TYR A 39 -4.41 13.14 4.53
C TYR A 39 -3.77 11.85 5.02
N HIS A 40 -3.03 11.87 6.15
CA HIS A 40 -2.43 10.69 6.78
C HIS A 40 -3.42 9.51 6.87
N LYS A 41 -4.60 9.74 7.48
CA LYS A 41 -5.61 8.69 7.65
C LYS A 41 -6.07 8.11 6.31
N ARG A 42 -6.28 8.97 5.31
CA ARG A 42 -6.73 8.55 3.96
C ARG A 42 -5.64 7.76 3.24
N ILE A 43 -4.40 8.26 3.24
CA ILE A 43 -3.27 7.59 2.60
C ILE A 43 -2.98 6.26 3.28
N GLY A 44 -3.06 6.20 4.61
CA GLY A 44 -2.92 4.96 5.37
C GLY A 44 -3.98 3.91 5.00
N ILE A 45 -5.25 4.31 4.94
CA ILE A 45 -6.35 3.40 4.54
C ILE A 45 -6.16 2.90 3.10
N VAL A 46 -5.87 3.80 2.16
CA VAL A 46 -5.66 3.41 0.75
C VAL A 46 -4.45 2.49 0.60
N GLY A 47 -3.34 2.81 1.26
CA GLY A 47 -2.14 1.97 1.25
C GLY A 47 -2.38 0.60 1.88
N PHE A 48 -3.14 0.54 2.97
CA PHE A 48 -3.52 -0.71 3.60
C PHE A 48 -4.42 -1.58 2.72
N ILE A 49 -5.43 -0.99 2.06
CA ILE A 49 -6.29 -1.71 1.11
C ILE A 49 -5.46 -2.27 -0.04
N ALA A 50 -4.54 -1.48 -0.61
CA ALA A 50 -3.65 -1.95 -1.66
C ALA A 50 -2.76 -3.13 -1.20
N ALA A 51 -2.20 -3.04 0.01
CA ALA A 51 -1.42 -4.13 0.60
C ALA A 51 -2.27 -5.38 0.88
N MET A 52 -3.54 -5.23 1.28
CA MET A 52 -4.46 -6.36 1.46
C MET A 52 -4.77 -7.05 0.13
N ILE A 53 -5.09 -6.28 -0.92
CA ILE A 53 -5.35 -6.84 -2.26
C ILE A 53 -4.13 -7.62 -2.74
N HIS A 54 -2.94 -7.03 -2.62
CA HIS A 54 -1.67 -7.70 -2.93
C HIS A 54 -1.50 -9.00 -2.11
N GLY A 55 -1.66 -8.93 -0.79
CA GLY A 55 -1.50 -10.10 0.07
C GLY A 55 -2.46 -11.24 -0.25
N PHE A 56 -3.75 -10.93 -0.47
CA PHE A 56 -4.75 -11.94 -0.84
C PHE A 56 -4.50 -12.54 -2.21
N THR A 57 -4.08 -11.74 -3.20
CA THR A 57 -3.73 -12.26 -4.52
C THR A 57 -2.49 -13.14 -4.49
N MET A 58 -1.45 -12.76 -3.73
CA MET A 58 -0.25 -13.59 -3.56
C MET A 58 -0.58 -14.90 -2.82
N LEU A 59 -1.44 -14.87 -1.80
CA LEU A 59 -1.92 -16.08 -1.12
C LEU A 59 -2.70 -16.98 -2.07
N TYR A 60 -3.56 -16.41 -2.92
CA TYR A 60 -4.28 -17.17 -3.93
C TYR A 60 -3.32 -17.87 -4.90
N TYR A 61 -2.34 -17.14 -5.43
CA TYR A 61 -1.30 -17.73 -6.28
C TYR A 61 -0.47 -18.80 -5.58
N PHE A 62 -0.19 -18.64 -4.29
CA PHE A 62 0.58 -19.62 -3.54
C PHE A 62 -0.17 -20.95 -3.30
N PHE A 63 -1.48 -20.89 -3.05
CA PHE A 63 -2.27 -22.07 -2.71
C PHE A 63 -3.00 -22.73 -3.89
N PHE A 64 -3.33 -21.98 -4.94
CA PHE A 64 -4.25 -22.42 -5.99
C PHE A 64 -3.71 -22.28 -7.42
N SER A 65 -2.49 -21.77 -7.61
CA SER A 65 -1.79 -21.72 -8.90
C SER A 65 -0.52 -22.56 -8.85
#